data_AF-A0A521UUD8-F1
#
_entry.id   AF-A0A521UUD8-F1
#
_cell.length_a   1.000
_cell.length_b   1.000
_cell.length_c   1.000
_cell.angle_alpha   90.00
_cell.angle_beta   90.00
_cell.angle_gamma   90.00
#
_symmetry.space_group_name_H-M   'P 1'
#
loop_
_entity.id
_entity.type
_entity.pdbx_description
1 polymer ?
#
loop_
_entity_poly.entity_id
_entity_poly.type
_entity_poly.pdbx_seq_one_letter_code
_entity_poly.pdbx_strand_id
1 'polypeptide(L)'
;MAFGIICLLLLVIMAWLALRRERYATAGLMIGLLVALKPQFAVWPGLLLMAGYYRTVLAAAAAGLAAGVVPAVVYGPDIYARWLSVTTASTRAFGSGGNASLVGLATRLGVPILGLALSALLLVGLVLWSWWRRPDALRLTGISLAAMMLASPLGWIGNTIWLLPVFFARRWTPTLWCAALLLLLPYFSPLHVALLGLPYTAAILSVLLDSMVGERRERRVASVPNLSTDGRALPALR
;
A
#
# COMPACT_ATOMS: atom_id res chain seq x y z
N MET A 1 2.04 1.10 -21.53
CA MET A 1 1.97 1.45 -20.10
C MET A 1 1.12 0.47 -19.28
N ALA A 2 -0.05 0.03 -19.75
CA ALA A 2 -0.94 -0.88 -19.02
C ALA A 2 -0.30 -2.24 -18.62
N PHE A 3 0.49 -2.85 -19.50
CA PHE A 3 1.12 -4.15 -19.25
C PHE A 3 1.96 -4.18 -17.96
N GLY A 4 2.81 -3.17 -17.75
CA GLY A 4 3.64 -3.10 -16.54
C GLY A 4 2.83 -2.96 -15.25
N ILE A 5 1.74 -2.20 -15.26
CA ILE A 5 0.86 -2.04 -14.08
C ILE A 5 0.17 -3.37 -13.74
N ILE A 6 -0.26 -4.13 -14.75
CA ILE A 6 -0.90 -5.44 -14.58
C ILE A 6 0.10 -6.44 -14.00
N CYS A 7 1.34 -6.50 -14.49
CA CYS A 7 2.37 -7.36 -13.92
C CYS A 7 2.64 -7.04 -12.45
N LEU A 8 2.75 -5.76 -12.09
CA LEU A 8 2.91 -5.34 -10.69
C LEU A 8 1.68 -5.69 -9.85
N LEU A 9 0.47 -5.51 -10.39
CA LEU A 9 -0.76 -5.90 -9.70
C LEU A 9 -0.79 -7.40 -9.40
N LEU A 10 -0.40 -8.24 -10.35
CA LEU A 10 -0.32 -9.70 -10.16
C LEU A 10 0.66 -10.04 -9.03
N LEU A 11 1.84 -9.41 -8.98
CA LEU A 11 2.78 -9.60 -7.89
C LEU A 11 2.20 -9.14 -6.53
N VAL A 12 1.47 -8.02 -6.49
CA VAL A 12 0.79 -7.54 -5.27
C VAL A 12 -0.26 -8.56 -4.80
N ILE A 13 -1.09 -9.08 -5.70
CA ILE A 13 -2.10 -10.10 -5.38
C ILE A 13 -1.45 -11.39 -4.90
N MET A 14 -0.39 -11.84 -5.57
CA MET A 14 0.34 -13.05 -5.18
C MET A 14 1.01 -12.90 -3.81
N ALA A 15 1.63 -11.75 -3.53
CA ALA A 15 2.17 -11.43 -2.22
C ALA A 15 1.08 -11.45 -1.14
N TRP A 16 -0.06 -10.81 -1.40
CA TRP A 16 -1.20 -10.77 -0.48
C TRP A 16 -1.78 -12.17 -0.21
N LEU A 17 -2.02 -12.98 -1.25
CA LEU A 17 -2.49 -14.36 -1.12
C LEU A 17 -1.49 -15.24 -0.34
N ALA A 18 -0.19 -15.04 -0.56
CA ALA A 18 0.85 -15.76 0.16
C ALA A 18 0.87 -15.37 1.65
N LEU A 19 0.76 -14.07 1.98
CA LEU A 19 0.63 -13.61 3.37
C LEU A 19 -0.63 -14.17 4.03
N ARG A 20 -1.75 -14.21 3.31
CA ARG A 20 -3.02 -14.78 3.81
C ARG A 20 -2.91 -16.26 4.15
N ARG A 21 -2.06 -16.99 3.43
CA ARG A 21 -1.76 -18.41 3.65
C ARG A 21 -0.54 -18.63 4.55
N GLU A 22 -0.05 -17.57 5.22
CA GLU A 22 1.15 -17.61 6.08
C GLU A 22 2.42 -18.11 5.38
N ARG A 23 2.46 -18.06 4.04
CA ARG A 23 3.62 -18.41 3.20
C ARG A 23 4.58 -17.22 3.11
N TYR A 24 5.15 -16.84 4.25
CA TYR A 24 5.98 -15.63 4.42
C TYR A 24 7.15 -15.51 3.44
N ALA A 25 7.85 -16.61 3.16
CA ALA A 25 8.96 -16.59 2.20
C ALA A 25 8.48 -16.27 0.77
N THR A 26 7.42 -16.94 0.31
CA THR A 26 6.83 -16.69 -1.01
C THR A 26 6.31 -15.26 -1.13
N ALA A 27 5.64 -14.75 -0.08
CA ALA A 27 5.23 -13.35 -0.02
C ALA A 27 6.43 -12.41 -0.14
N GLY A 28 7.50 -12.69 0.60
CA GLY A 28 8.74 -11.93 0.57
C GLY A 28 9.34 -11.88 -0.83
N LEU A 29 9.46 -13.02 -1.53
CA LEU A 29 9.98 -13.05 -2.91
C LEU A 29 9.20 -12.12 -3.84
N MET A 30 7.86 -12.17 -3.79
CA MET A 30 7.00 -11.31 -4.62
C MET A 30 7.17 -9.82 -4.26
N ILE A 31 7.25 -9.49 -2.96
CA ILE A 31 7.49 -8.13 -2.47
C ILE A 31 8.88 -7.64 -2.90
N GLY A 32 9.91 -8.46 -2.83
CA GLY A 32 11.27 -8.12 -3.26
C GLY A 32 11.34 -7.76 -4.74
N LEU A 33 10.66 -8.55 -5.59
CA LEU A 33 10.53 -8.24 -7.02
C LEU A 33 9.78 -6.92 -7.25
N LEU A 34 8.70 -6.66 -6.49
CA LEU A 34 7.99 -5.37 -6.54
C LEU A 34 8.91 -4.19 -6.20
N VAL A 35 9.73 -4.33 -5.16
CA VAL A 35 10.70 -3.30 -4.76
C VAL A 35 11.73 -3.06 -5.85
N ALA A 36 12.29 -4.11 -6.44
CA ALA A 36 13.26 -3.99 -7.52
C ALA A 36 12.68 -3.31 -8.77
N LEU A 37 11.44 -3.63 -9.14
CA LEU A 37 10.76 -3.04 -10.28
C LEU A 37 10.23 -1.63 -10.01
N LYS A 38 9.85 -1.34 -8.76
CA LYS A 38 9.29 -0.05 -8.35
C LYS A 38 9.64 0.27 -6.89
N PRO A 39 10.72 1.03 -6.63
CA PRO A 39 11.29 1.21 -5.29
C PRO A 39 10.35 1.72 -4.20
N GLN A 40 9.28 2.44 -4.56
CA GLN A 40 8.28 2.90 -3.59
C GLN A 40 7.60 1.77 -2.80
N PHE A 41 7.58 0.54 -3.34
CA PHE A 41 7.09 -0.62 -2.59
C PHE A 41 7.95 -0.96 -1.37
N ALA A 42 9.14 -0.37 -1.19
CA ALA A 42 10.03 -0.60 -0.05
C ALA A 42 9.39 -0.21 1.30
N VAL A 43 8.34 0.63 1.29
CA VAL A 43 7.51 0.90 2.46
C VAL A 43 6.94 -0.41 3.04
N TRP A 44 6.56 -1.36 2.18
CA TRP A 44 5.93 -2.61 2.61
C TRP A 44 6.84 -3.53 3.44
N PRO A 45 8.03 -3.95 2.95
CA PRO A 45 8.96 -4.71 3.78
C PRO A 45 9.46 -3.88 4.99
N GLY A 46 9.56 -2.55 4.87
CA GLY A 46 9.90 -1.68 6.00
C GLY A 46 8.90 -1.79 7.16
N LEU A 47 7.60 -1.67 6.87
CA LEU A 47 6.56 -1.82 7.91
C LEU A 47 6.45 -3.26 8.43
N LEU A 48 6.63 -4.26 7.56
CA LEU A 48 6.69 -5.67 7.96
C LEU A 48 7.87 -5.96 8.90
N LEU A 49 9.04 -5.36 8.66
CA LEU A 49 10.21 -5.48 9.53
C LEU A 49 9.89 -4.93 10.92
N MET A 50 9.32 -3.72 10.98
CA MET A 50 8.94 -3.07 12.24
C MET A 50 7.90 -3.87 13.02
N ALA A 51 7.01 -4.57 12.32
CA ALA A 51 6.05 -5.47 12.95
C ALA A 51 6.61 -6.86 13.31
N GLY A 52 7.84 -7.20 12.91
CA GLY A 52 8.52 -8.45 13.29
C GLY A 52 8.42 -9.59 12.28
N TYR A 53 7.99 -9.34 11.04
CA TYR A 53 7.88 -10.35 9.98
C TYR A 53 9.22 -10.59 9.25
N TYR A 54 10.27 -10.93 10.01
CA TYR A 54 11.64 -11.05 9.50
C TYR A 54 11.79 -12.04 8.35
N ARG A 55 11.07 -13.18 8.38
CA ARG A 55 11.13 -14.18 7.30
C ARG A 55 10.68 -13.61 5.95
N THR A 56 9.60 -12.83 5.95
CA THR A 56 9.12 -12.13 4.75
C THR A 56 10.14 -11.10 4.28
N VAL A 57 10.72 -10.33 5.21
CA VAL A 57 11.68 -9.26 4.89
C VAL A 57 12.98 -9.81 4.34
N LEU A 58 13.54 -10.87 4.92
CA LEU A 58 14.77 -11.49 4.42
C LEU A 58 14.57 -12.06 3.01
N ALA A 59 13.44 -12.72 2.75
CA ALA A 59 13.12 -13.20 1.41
C ALA A 59 12.91 -12.05 0.41
N ALA A 60 12.30 -10.94 0.83
CA ALA A 60 12.16 -9.74 0.01
C ALA A 60 13.51 -9.08 -0.28
N ALA A 61 14.40 -8.98 0.71
CA ALA A 61 15.74 -8.46 0.53
C ALA A 61 16.54 -9.34 -0.44
N ALA A 62 16.51 -10.67 -0.27
CA ALA A 62 17.20 -11.60 -1.15
C ALA A 62 16.69 -11.49 -2.61
N ALA A 63 15.38 -11.50 -2.83
CA ALA A 63 14.81 -11.36 -4.17
C ALA A 63 15.06 -9.98 -4.80
N GLY A 64 14.92 -8.92 -4.01
CA GLY A 64 15.17 -7.55 -4.47
C GLY A 64 16.62 -7.33 -4.86
N LEU A 65 17.57 -7.81 -4.05
CA LEU A 65 19.00 -7.77 -4.35
C LEU A 65 19.34 -8.61 -5.57
N ALA A 66 18.83 -9.85 -5.67
CA ALA A 66 19.07 -10.71 -6.83
C ALA A 66 18.56 -10.06 -8.14
N ALA A 67 17.37 -9.47 -8.12
CA ALA A 67 16.83 -8.74 -9.27
C ALA A 67 17.63 -7.46 -9.58
N GLY A 68 18.10 -6.75 -8.56
CA GLY A 68 18.99 -5.59 -8.73
C GLY A 68 20.37 -5.97 -9.30
N VAL A 69 20.90 -7.16 -9.02
CA VAL A 69 22.20 -7.56 -9.61
C VAL A 69 22.10 -7.70 -11.13
N VAL A 70 20.93 -8.03 -11.69
CA VAL A 70 20.75 -8.26 -13.14
C VAL A 70 21.21 -7.05 -13.98
N PRO A 71 20.74 -5.80 -13.76
CA PRO A 71 21.26 -4.64 -14.47
C PRO A 71 22.78 -4.46 -14.41
N ALA A 72 23.41 -4.71 -13.25
CA ALA A 72 24.86 -4.57 -13.12
C ALA A 72 25.63 -5.62 -13.92
N VAL A 73 25.11 -6.84 -13.98
CA VAL A 73 25.70 -7.94 -14.78
C VAL A 73 25.54 -7.66 -16.29
N VAL A 74 24.40 -7.12 -16.70
CA VAL A 74 24.09 -6.90 -18.13
C VAL A 74 24.72 -5.62 -18.68
N TYR A 75 24.70 -4.53 -17.91
CA TYR A 75 25.09 -3.19 -18.37
C TYR A 75 26.36 -2.64 -17.71
N GLY A 76 26.96 -3.37 -16.78
CA GLY A 76 28.06 -2.90 -15.94
C GLY A 76 27.56 -2.21 -14.65
N PRO A 77 28.36 -2.21 -13.57
CA PRO A 77 27.96 -1.65 -12.27
C PRO A 77 27.73 -0.13 -12.29
N ASP A 78 28.33 0.58 -13.25
CA ASP A 78 28.18 2.01 -13.47
C ASP A 78 26.76 2.41 -13.94
N ILE A 79 25.92 1.44 -14.34
CA ILE A 79 24.50 1.67 -14.63
C ILE A 79 23.77 2.37 -13.49
N TYR A 80 24.14 2.08 -12.24
CA TYR A 80 23.52 2.68 -11.07
C TYR A 80 23.87 4.15 -10.89
N ALA A 81 25.13 4.52 -11.14
CA ALA A 81 25.56 5.91 -11.11
C ALA A 81 24.87 6.72 -12.22
N ARG A 82 24.74 6.14 -13.42
CA ARG A 82 24.02 6.76 -14.54
C ARG A 82 22.52 6.89 -14.27
N TRP A 83 21.90 5.86 -13.70
CA TRP A 83 20.48 5.89 -13.34
C TRP A 83 20.20 6.94 -12.27
N LEU A 84 21.07 7.03 -11.25
CA LEU A 84 20.95 8.03 -10.19
C LEU A 84 21.11 9.45 -10.75
N SER A 85 22.11 9.70 -11.60
CA SER A 85 22.35 11.03 -12.18
C SER A 85 21.16 11.52 -13.02
N VAL A 86 20.55 10.63 -13.82
CA VAL A 86 19.33 10.94 -14.59
C VAL A 86 18.14 11.19 -13.67
N THR A 87 17.99 10.39 -12.61
CA THR A 87 16.87 10.53 -11.66
C THR A 87 16.94 11.83 -10.88
N THR A 88 18.14 12.25 -10.44
CA THR A 88 18.35 13.52 -9.74
C THR A 88 18.23 14.73 -10.66
N ALA A 89 18.60 14.60 -11.94
CA ALA A 89 18.46 15.68 -12.92
C ALA A 89 17.00 15.89 -13.39
N SER A 90 16.16 14.86 -13.29
CA SER A 90 14.78 14.88 -13.81
C SER A 90 13.78 15.45 -12.81
N THR A 91 13.73 16.78 -12.66
CA THR A 91 12.78 17.46 -11.73
C THR A 91 11.32 17.47 -12.22
N ARG A 92 11.08 17.34 -13.53
CA ARG A 92 9.74 17.55 -14.14
C ARG A 92 8.65 16.57 -13.65
N ALA A 93 9.04 15.35 -13.27
CA ALA A 93 8.08 14.35 -12.80
C ALA A 93 7.87 14.40 -11.27
N PHE A 94 8.83 14.96 -10.54
CA PHE A 94 8.76 15.07 -9.08
C PHE A 94 7.67 16.04 -8.67
N GLY A 95 6.67 15.51 -7.95
CA GLY A 95 5.61 16.35 -7.39
C GLY A 95 4.63 16.92 -8.43
N SER A 96 4.53 16.32 -9.63
CA SER A 96 3.49 16.72 -10.58
C SER A 96 2.12 16.82 -9.90
N GLY A 97 1.42 17.94 -10.13
CA GLY A 97 0.05 18.17 -9.66
C GLY A 97 -0.97 17.17 -10.22
N GLY A 98 -0.57 16.22 -11.08
CA GLY A 98 -1.41 15.08 -11.47
C GLY A 98 -1.33 13.88 -10.51
N ASN A 99 -0.41 13.86 -9.55
CA ASN A 99 -0.17 12.70 -8.69
C ASN A 99 -1.16 12.61 -7.52
N ALA A 100 -1.63 11.41 -7.20
CA ALA A 100 -2.48 11.14 -6.04
C ALA A 100 -1.62 10.90 -4.78
N SER A 101 -0.81 11.89 -4.44
CA SER A 101 0.12 11.85 -3.31
C SER A 101 0.10 13.17 -2.53
N LEU A 102 0.67 13.17 -1.32
CA LEU A 102 0.79 14.37 -0.49
C LEU A 102 1.68 15.43 -1.15
N VAL A 103 2.72 15.00 -1.86
CA VAL A 103 3.57 15.89 -2.66
C VAL A 103 2.77 16.51 -3.81
N GLY A 104 1.98 15.71 -4.55
CA GLY A 104 1.11 16.22 -5.60
C GLY A 104 0.07 17.22 -5.07
N LEU A 105 -0.51 16.94 -3.89
CA LEU A 105 -1.44 17.83 -3.21
C LEU A 105 -0.79 19.17 -2.85
N ALA A 106 0.36 19.13 -2.16
CA ALA A 106 1.04 20.34 -1.74
C ALA A 106 1.57 21.16 -2.93
N THR A 107 1.93 20.50 -4.03
CA THR A 107 2.35 21.18 -5.27
C THR A 107 1.21 21.98 -5.89
N ARG A 108 -0.03 21.48 -5.84
CA ARG A 108 -1.23 22.25 -6.29
C ARG A 108 -1.48 23.49 -5.44
N LEU A 109 -1.07 23.45 -4.18
CA LEU A 109 -1.13 24.59 -3.26
C LEU A 109 0.08 25.53 -3.39
N GLY A 110 1.01 25.26 -4.32
CA GLY A 110 2.22 26.05 -4.51
C GLY A 110 3.34 25.80 -3.49
N VAL A 111 3.21 24.78 -2.63
CA VAL A 111 4.17 24.49 -1.54
C VAL A 111 4.65 23.02 -1.57
N PRO A 112 5.34 22.55 -2.62
CA PRO A 112 5.75 21.14 -2.78
C PRO A 112 6.56 20.60 -1.60
N ILE A 113 7.37 21.45 -0.96
CA ILE A 113 8.23 21.06 0.18
C ILE A 113 7.41 20.60 1.39
N LEU A 114 6.22 21.18 1.59
CA LEU A 114 5.31 20.77 2.65
C LEU A 114 4.82 19.33 2.41
N GLY A 115 4.52 18.97 1.16
CA GLY A 115 4.09 17.62 0.82
C GLY A 115 5.18 16.57 1.04
N LEU A 116 6.45 16.92 0.81
CA LEU A 116 7.60 16.08 1.15
C LEU A 116 7.72 15.90 2.67
N ALA A 117 7.63 16.99 3.43
CA ALA A 117 7.66 16.94 4.89
C ALA A 117 6.53 16.08 5.46
N LEU A 118 5.30 16.26 4.97
CA LEU A 118 4.14 15.45 5.36
C LEU A 118 4.29 13.98 4.99
N SER A 119 4.89 13.68 3.83
CA SER A 119 5.19 12.31 3.41
C SER A 119 6.20 11.64 4.34
N ALA A 120 7.27 12.37 4.72
CA ALA A 120 8.26 11.87 5.67
C ALA A 120 7.64 11.64 7.05
N LEU A 121 6.86 12.59 7.56
CA LEU A 121 6.14 12.46 8.83
C LEU A 121 5.16 11.27 8.81
N LEU A 122 4.44 11.06 7.72
CA LEU A 122 3.56 9.91 7.54
C LEU A 122 4.35 8.59 7.65
N LEU A 123 5.47 8.47 6.93
CA LEU A 123 6.28 7.24 6.94
C LEU A 123 6.89 6.97 8.32
N VAL A 124 7.47 7.99 8.98
CA VAL A 124 8.00 7.88 10.34
C VAL A 124 6.89 7.47 11.32
N GLY A 125 5.73 8.13 11.24
CA GLY A 125 4.58 7.81 12.07
C GLY A 125 4.11 6.37 11.91
N LEU A 126 4.05 5.87 10.67
CA LEU A 126 3.67 4.48 10.38
C LEU A 126 4.71 3.45 10.83
N VAL A 127 6.00 3.77 10.74
CA VAL A 127 7.09 2.95 11.27
C VAL A 127 6.95 2.80 12.78
N LEU A 128 6.84 3.92 13.50
CA LEU A 128 6.68 3.94 14.96
C LEU A 128 5.38 3.22 15.37
N TRP A 129 4.28 3.50 14.68
CA TRP A 129 3.00 2.85 14.92
C TRP A 129 3.06 1.34 14.70
N SER A 130 3.71 0.87 13.62
CA SER A 130 3.84 -0.56 13.31
C SER A 130 4.71 -1.27 14.35
N TRP A 131 5.76 -0.60 14.81
CA TRP A 131 6.64 -1.11 15.86
C TRP A 131 5.91 -1.27 17.20
N TRP A 132 5.10 -0.29 17.59
CA TRP A 132 4.35 -0.32 18.85
C TRP A 132 3.12 -1.22 18.81
N ARG A 133 2.40 -1.28 17.69
CA ARG A 133 1.12 -2.02 17.58
C ARG A 133 1.28 -3.45 17.09
N ARG A 134 2.38 -3.76 16.38
CA ARG A 134 2.64 -5.10 15.80
C ARG A 134 1.42 -5.67 15.06
N PRO A 135 0.83 -4.93 14.10
CA PRO A 135 -0.36 -5.37 13.37
C PRO A 135 -0.12 -6.66 12.57
N ASP A 136 -1.20 -7.35 12.21
CA ASP A 136 -1.14 -8.53 11.34
C ASP A 136 -0.62 -8.18 9.92
N ALA A 137 -0.06 -9.17 9.22
CA ALA A 137 0.54 -8.97 7.91
C ALA A 137 -0.44 -8.51 6.82
N LEU A 138 -1.70 -8.93 6.88
CA LEU A 138 -2.72 -8.54 5.88
C LEU A 138 -3.12 -7.08 6.06
N ARG A 139 -3.23 -6.63 7.30
CA ARG A 139 -3.45 -5.23 7.61
C ARG A 139 -2.28 -4.36 7.20
N LEU A 140 -1.06 -4.80 7.46
CA LEU A 140 0.14 -4.11 6.98
C LEU A 140 0.18 -4.00 5.46
N THR A 141 -0.38 -4.97 4.73
CA THR A 141 -0.52 -4.87 3.27
C THR A 141 -1.32 -3.63 2.88
N GLY A 142 -2.53 -3.46 3.43
CA GLY A 142 -3.35 -2.28 3.11
C GLY A 142 -2.72 -0.95 3.51
N ILE A 143 -2.12 -0.90 4.70
CA ILE A 143 -1.40 0.29 5.19
C ILE A 143 -0.22 0.61 4.28
N SER A 144 0.60 -0.38 3.95
CA SER A 144 1.79 -0.19 3.12
C SER A 144 1.44 0.28 1.72
N LEU A 145 0.41 -0.31 1.11
CA LEU A 145 -0.03 0.05 -0.24
C LEU A 145 -0.61 1.47 -0.29
N ALA A 146 -1.38 1.88 0.72
CA ALA A 146 -1.87 3.26 0.79
C ALA A 146 -0.74 4.26 1.10
N ALA A 147 0.14 3.92 2.05
CA ALA A 147 1.24 4.77 2.47
C ALA A 147 2.27 5.01 1.36
N MET A 148 2.67 3.96 0.63
CA MET A 148 3.60 4.12 -0.49
C MET A 148 3.04 5.02 -1.60
N MET A 149 1.72 5.08 -1.76
CA MET A 149 1.09 5.96 -2.75
C MET A 149 1.03 7.40 -2.25
N LEU A 150 0.60 7.60 -1.00
CA LEU A 150 0.55 8.94 -0.38
C LEU A 150 1.93 9.58 -0.27
N ALA A 151 2.95 8.80 0.07
CA ALA A 151 4.31 9.28 0.27
C ALA A 151 5.15 9.33 -1.02
N SER A 152 4.69 8.74 -2.13
CA SER A 152 5.48 8.71 -3.36
C SER A 152 5.39 10.05 -4.11
N PRO A 153 6.54 10.67 -4.45
CA PRO A 153 6.55 11.85 -5.32
C PRO A 153 6.09 11.52 -6.75
N LEU A 154 6.07 10.23 -7.13
CA LEU A 154 5.66 9.67 -8.42
C LEU A 154 4.40 8.80 -8.29
N GLY A 155 3.54 9.10 -7.32
CA GLY A 155 2.28 8.40 -7.04
C GLY A 155 1.22 8.62 -8.13
N TRP A 156 1.43 8.05 -9.32
CA TRP A 156 0.47 8.16 -10.41
C TRP A 156 -0.88 7.48 -10.07
N ILE A 157 -1.98 8.07 -10.52
CA ILE A 157 -3.33 7.63 -10.18
C ILE A 157 -3.62 6.18 -10.61
N GLY A 158 -3.05 5.72 -11.73
CA GLY A 158 -3.21 4.34 -12.17
C GLY A 158 -2.70 3.28 -11.18
N ASN A 159 -1.89 3.67 -10.19
CA ASN A 159 -1.41 2.78 -9.14
C ASN A 159 -2.48 2.43 -8.10
N THR A 160 -3.64 3.12 -8.08
CA THR A 160 -4.74 2.84 -7.14
C THR A 160 -5.33 1.44 -7.31
N ILE A 161 -5.14 0.83 -8.48
CA ILE A 161 -5.49 -0.57 -8.73
C ILE A 161 -4.78 -1.53 -7.77
N TRP A 162 -3.62 -1.17 -7.23
CA TRP A 162 -2.92 -2.00 -6.25
C TRP A 162 -3.63 -2.06 -4.89
N LEU A 163 -4.61 -1.18 -4.64
CA LEU A 163 -5.45 -1.24 -3.43
C LEU A 163 -6.56 -2.30 -3.53
N LEU A 164 -6.76 -2.95 -4.69
CA LEU A 164 -7.80 -3.98 -4.87
C LEU A 164 -7.81 -5.06 -3.77
N PRO A 165 -6.66 -5.62 -3.33
CA PRO A 165 -6.67 -6.61 -2.26
C PRO A 165 -7.34 -6.11 -0.98
N VAL A 166 -7.26 -4.80 -0.67
CA VAL A 166 -7.92 -4.23 0.51
C VAL A 166 -9.45 -4.30 0.38
N PHE A 167 -9.97 -3.94 -0.79
CA PHE A 167 -11.42 -3.96 -1.06
C PHE A 167 -12.00 -5.38 -1.14
N PHE A 168 -11.19 -6.37 -1.55
CA PHE A 168 -11.62 -7.77 -1.60
C PHE A 168 -11.41 -8.54 -0.28
N ALA A 169 -10.44 -8.12 0.55
CA ALA A 169 -10.11 -8.83 1.78
C ALA A 169 -11.05 -8.52 2.94
N ARG A 170 -11.77 -7.38 2.89
CA ARG A 170 -12.42 -6.78 4.05
C ARG A 170 -13.90 -6.54 3.83
N ARG A 171 -14.66 -6.51 4.93
CA ARG A 171 -16.03 -6.00 4.91
C ARG A 171 -15.99 -4.50 4.67
N TRP A 172 -16.86 -4.03 3.78
CA TRP A 172 -16.88 -2.61 3.41
C TRP A 172 -17.49 -1.79 4.55
N THR A 173 -16.65 -0.98 5.19
CA THR A 173 -17.09 0.07 6.09
C THR A 173 -17.60 1.27 5.28
N PRO A 174 -18.35 2.21 5.88
CA PRO A 174 -18.71 3.46 5.21
C PRO A 174 -17.49 4.20 4.64
N THR A 175 -16.36 4.16 5.34
CA THR A 175 -15.09 4.76 4.90
C THR A 175 -14.55 4.09 3.64
N LEU A 176 -14.56 2.75 3.56
CA LEU A 176 -14.16 2.03 2.34
C LEU A 176 -15.16 2.24 1.20
N TRP A 177 -16.47 2.31 1.48
CA TRP A 177 -17.48 2.69 0.48
C TRP A 177 -17.17 4.04 -0.14
N CYS A 178 -16.95 5.08 0.68
CA CYS A 178 -16.58 6.40 0.19
C CYS A 178 -15.27 6.37 -0.61
N ALA A 179 -14.25 5.64 -0.13
CA ALA A 179 -12.99 5.50 -0.87
C ALA A 179 -13.21 4.84 -2.24
N ALA A 180 -13.99 3.77 -2.32
CA ALA A 180 -14.31 3.11 -3.59
C ALA A 180 -15.03 4.06 -4.55
N LEU A 181 -16.05 4.79 -4.09
CA LEU A 181 -16.78 5.76 -4.91
C LEU A 181 -15.86 6.87 -5.46
N LEU A 182 -14.94 7.39 -4.64
CA LEU A 182 -13.97 8.39 -5.06
C LEU A 182 -12.98 7.84 -6.11
N LEU A 183 -12.60 6.56 -6.01
CA LEU A 183 -11.71 5.90 -6.99
C LEU A 183 -12.40 5.58 -8.33
N LEU A 184 -13.73 5.51 -8.36
CA LEU A 184 -14.50 5.29 -9.60
C LEU A 184 -14.59 6.53 -10.49
N LEU A 185 -14.23 7.71 -9.99
CA LEU A 185 -14.26 8.95 -10.77
C LEU A 185 -13.30 8.85 -11.96
N PRO A 186 -13.76 9.03 -13.22
CA PRO A 186 -12.88 8.95 -14.37
C PRO A 186 -11.77 10.00 -14.32
N TYR A 187 -10.54 9.59 -14.62
CA TYR A 187 -9.38 10.48 -14.58
C TYR A 187 -9.54 11.72 -15.48
N PHE A 188 -10.15 11.56 -16.67
CA PHE A 188 -10.39 12.67 -17.60
C PHE A 188 -11.75 13.35 -17.42
N SER A 189 -12.44 13.12 -16.30
CA SER A 189 -13.71 13.82 -16.06
C SER A 189 -13.47 15.31 -15.76
N PRO A 190 -14.37 16.21 -16.18
CA PRO A 190 -14.30 17.64 -15.82
C PRO A 190 -14.21 17.86 -14.30
N LEU A 191 -14.87 16.99 -13.53
CA LEU A 191 -14.81 17.00 -12.07
C LEU A 191 -13.40 16.69 -11.55
N HIS A 192 -12.69 15.71 -12.13
CA HIS A 192 -11.31 15.42 -11.72
C HIS A 192 -10.37 16.60 -11.98
N VAL A 193 -10.52 17.23 -13.15
CA VAL A 193 -9.74 18.42 -13.54
C VAL A 193 -10.05 19.58 -12.58
N ALA A 194 -11.32 19.85 -12.31
CA ALA A 194 -11.74 20.90 -11.38
C ALA A 194 -11.26 20.66 -9.94
N LEU A 195 -11.27 19.40 -9.49
CA LEU A 195 -10.84 19.02 -8.14
C LEU A 195 -9.36 18.70 -8.05
N LEU A 196 -8.60 18.89 -9.14
CA LEU A 196 -7.15 18.70 -9.18
C LEU A 196 -6.70 17.37 -8.54
N GLY A 197 -7.41 16.26 -8.75
CA GLY A 197 -7.03 14.96 -8.16
C GLY A 197 -7.13 14.81 -6.63
N LEU A 198 -7.78 15.75 -5.94
CA LEU A 198 -8.15 15.62 -4.52
C LEU A 198 -8.93 14.32 -4.21
N PRO A 199 -9.90 13.86 -5.03
CA PRO A 199 -10.67 12.66 -4.73
C PRO A 199 -9.82 11.41 -4.53
N TYR A 200 -8.78 11.24 -5.35
CA TYR A 200 -7.89 10.08 -5.26
C TYR A 200 -7.02 10.12 -4.01
N THR A 201 -6.49 11.29 -3.66
CA THR A 201 -5.70 11.46 -2.43
C THR A 201 -6.56 11.19 -1.20
N ALA A 202 -7.80 11.71 -1.20
CA ALA A 202 -8.78 11.47 -0.14
C ALA A 202 -9.19 10.00 -0.02
N ALA A 203 -9.36 9.31 -1.16
CA ALA A 203 -9.65 7.88 -1.18
C ALA A 203 -8.52 7.05 -0.58
N ILE A 204 -7.27 7.32 -0.98
CA ILE A 204 -6.10 6.59 -0.47
C ILE A 204 -5.93 6.85 1.04
N LEU A 205 -6.14 8.10 1.49
CA LEU A 205 -6.12 8.45 2.91
C LEU A 205 -7.23 7.72 3.68
N SER A 206 -8.43 7.61 3.11
CA SER A 206 -9.55 6.87 3.70
C SER A 206 -9.24 5.38 3.84
N VAL A 207 -8.62 4.76 2.82
CA VAL A 207 -8.14 3.37 2.89
C VAL A 207 -7.08 3.20 3.98
N LEU A 208 -6.14 4.15 4.10
CA LEU A 208 -5.13 4.13 5.15
C LEU A 208 -5.76 4.20 6.55
N LEU A 209 -6.65 5.17 6.77
CA LEU A 209 -7.30 5.37 8.07
C LEU A 209 -8.19 4.18 8.47
N ASP A 210 -8.98 3.65 7.54
CA ASP A 210 -9.76 2.43 7.77
C ASP A 210 -8.83 1.24 8.13
N SER A 211 -7.72 1.12 7.39
CA SER A 211 -6.70 0.12 7.68
C SER A 211 -6.11 0.26 9.08
N MET A 212 -5.89 1.47 9.58
CA MET A 212 -5.37 1.73 10.92
C MET A 212 -6.39 1.59 12.06
N VAL A 213 -7.70 1.73 11.79
CA VAL A 213 -8.76 1.70 12.83
C VAL A 213 -9.45 0.34 12.96
N GLY A 214 -9.52 -0.45 11.88
CA GLY A 214 -10.35 -1.68 11.79
C GLY A 214 -10.19 -2.74 12.89
N GLU A 215 -9.07 -2.80 13.63
CA GLU A 215 -8.77 -3.81 14.66
C GLU A 215 -9.86 -3.97 15.73
N ARG A 216 -10.47 -2.86 16.14
CA ARG A 216 -11.39 -2.86 17.28
C ARG A 216 -12.72 -3.50 16.94
N ARG A 217 -13.14 -3.49 15.67
CA ARG A 217 -14.45 -4.02 15.26
C ARG A 217 -14.43 -5.53 15.14
N GLU A 218 -13.40 -6.11 14.53
CA GLU A 218 -13.33 -7.57 14.32
C GLU A 218 -13.15 -8.33 15.65
N ARG A 219 -12.30 -7.83 16.56
CA ARG A 219 -12.16 -8.43 17.90
C ARG A 219 -13.46 -8.36 18.71
N ARG A 220 -14.22 -7.26 18.59
CA ARG A 220 -15.48 -7.09 19.33
C ARG A 220 -16.60 -8.00 18.83
N VAL A 221 -16.62 -8.32 17.53
CA VAL A 221 -17.57 -9.29 16.95
C VAL A 221 -17.18 -10.71 17.35
N ALA A 222 -15.89 -11.04 17.36
CA ALA A 222 -15.40 -12.35 17.80
C ALA A 222 -15.58 -12.58 19.32
N SER A 223 -15.63 -11.51 20.12
CA SER A 223 -15.81 -11.59 21.58
C SER A 223 -17.27 -11.60 22.05
N VAL A 224 -18.26 -11.56 21.16
CA VAL A 224 -19.66 -11.77 21.57
C VAL A 224 -19.78 -13.25 21.95
N PRO A 225 -19.99 -13.59 23.25
CA PRO A 225 -20.13 -14.98 23.66
C PRO A 225 -21.26 -15.61 22.87
N ASN A 226 -21.02 -16.81 22.34
CA ASN A 226 -22.03 -17.57 21.62
C ASN A 226 -23.12 -17.98 22.62
N LEU A 227 -24.11 -17.10 22.82
CA LEU A 227 -25.27 -17.29 23.72
C LEU A 227 -26.19 -18.45 23.27
N SER A 228 -25.80 -19.21 22.24
CA SER A 228 -26.55 -20.33 21.67
C SER A 228 -26.17 -21.70 22.24
N THR A 229 -25.34 -21.78 23.29
CA THR A 229 -25.01 -23.05 23.94
C THR A 229 -25.73 -23.30 25.26
N ASP A 230 -26.61 -22.39 25.72
CA ASP A 230 -27.55 -22.69 26.81
C ASP A 230 -28.76 -23.48 26.28
N GLY A 231 -28.52 -24.77 26.03
CA GLY A 231 -29.22 -25.91 26.63
C GLY A 231 -30.73 -25.89 26.89
N ARG A 232 -31.57 -25.09 26.20
CA ARG A 232 -33.03 -25.33 26.23
C ARG A 232 -33.37 -26.46 25.28
N ALA A 233 -33.36 -27.67 25.82
CA ALA A 233 -33.96 -28.85 25.21
C ALA A 233 -35.37 -28.50 24.72
N LEU A 234 -35.59 -28.60 23.40
CA LEU A 234 -36.92 -28.52 22.83
C LEU A 234 -37.75 -29.69 23.39
N PRO A 235 -38.92 -29.44 24.01
CA PRO A 235 -39.77 -30.51 24.49
C PRO A 235 -40.22 -31.35 23.30
N ALA A 236 -40.02 -32.67 23.41
CA ALA A 236 -40.48 -33.64 22.44
C ALA A 236 -42.00 -33.52 22.27
N LEU A 237 -42.45 -33.08 21.10
CA LEU A 237 -43.85 -33.17 20.71
C LEU A 237 -44.17 -34.66 20.49
N ARG A 238 -45.11 -35.14 21.32
CA ARG A 238 -45.70 -36.47 21.26
C ARG A 238 -46.64 -36.61 20.07
#